data_AF-A0AAD2HJJ0-F1
#
_entry.id   AF-A0AAD2HJJ0-F1
#
_cell.length_a   1.000
_cell.length_b   1.000
_cell.length_c   1.000
_cell.angle_alpha   90.00
_cell.angle_beta   90.00
_cell.angle_gamma   90.00
#
_symmetry.space_group_name_H-M   'P 1'
#
loop_
_entity.id
_entity.type
_entity.pdbx_description
1 polymer ?
#
loop_
_entity_poly.entity_id
_entity_poly.type
_entity_poly.pdbx_seq_one_letter_code
_entity_poly.pdbx_strand_id
1 'polypeptide(L)'
;MGNTIALPVICTASAYSIPLLARALYRTWTSLVRFIDGPASANVVFGHSIVLSDIPEQGDQWRKRYGATFMAKGQFLADDLHTTDLKAVGHVLGHASVYSRTPAFLGSLDRILGKGLLSVSLDPHRRQRRILNPAFNLQRIRLMNEIFMNNAILVGLDSMAVLCGRDY
;
A
#
# COMPACT_ATOMS: atom_id res chain seq x y z
N MET A 1 -1.39 -15.83 -45.50
CA MET A 1 -1.80 -16.62 -44.32
C MET A 1 -1.61 -15.91 -42.96
N GLY A 2 -1.12 -14.66 -42.90
CA GLY A 2 -0.87 -13.98 -41.62
C GLY A 2 -2.08 -13.34 -40.90
N ASN A 3 -3.15 -12.97 -41.62
CA ASN A 3 -4.26 -12.21 -41.03
C ASN A 3 -5.35 -13.07 -40.33
N THR A 4 -5.41 -14.38 -40.58
CA THR A 4 -6.45 -15.25 -40.02
C THR A 4 -6.26 -15.52 -38.52
N ILE A 5 -5.03 -15.43 -38.01
CA ILE A 5 -4.73 -15.58 -36.58
C ILE A 5 -4.88 -14.24 -35.84
N ALA A 6 -4.75 -13.11 -36.54
CA ALA A 6 -4.86 -11.78 -35.91
C ALA A 6 -6.29 -11.47 -35.45
N LEU A 7 -7.31 -11.80 -36.25
CA LEU A 7 -8.73 -11.55 -35.92
C LEU A 7 -9.19 -12.22 -34.61
N PRO A 8 -8.97 -13.53 -34.37
CA PRO A 8 -9.40 -14.15 -33.11
C PRO A 8 -8.64 -13.60 -31.90
N VAL A 9 -7.36 -13.23 -32.05
CA VAL A 9 -6.57 -12.61 -30.96
C VAL A 9 -7.12 -11.23 -30.60
N ILE A 10 -7.51 -10.44 -31.59
CA ILE A 10 -8.14 -9.12 -31.35
C ILE A 10 -9.51 -9.30 -30.68
N CYS A 11 -10.31 -10.27 -31.11
CA CYS A 11 -11.62 -10.55 -30.51
C CYS A 11 -11.53 -11.03 -29.07
N THR A 12 -10.57 -11.88 -28.71
CA THR A 12 -10.40 -12.32 -27.31
C THR A 12 -9.86 -11.19 -26.43
N ALA A 13 -8.91 -10.39 -26.95
CA ALA A 13 -8.40 -9.23 -26.24
C ALA A 13 -9.48 -8.16 -26.00
N SER A 14 -10.33 -7.89 -26.99
CA SER A 14 -11.46 -6.95 -26.85
C SER A 14 -12.52 -7.48 -25.88
N ALA A 15 -12.91 -8.76 -25.99
CA ALA A 15 -13.87 -9.38 -25.09
C ALA A 15 -13.45 -9.37 -23.62
N TYR A 16 -12.14 -9.39 -23.33
CA TYR A 16 -11.61 -9.27 -21.97
C TYR A 16 -11.44 -7.81 -21.50
N SER A 17 -10.94 -6.94 -22.37
CA SER A 17 -10.63 -5.55 -22.04
C SER A 17 -11.87 -4.67 -21.87
N ILE A 18 -12.90 -4.87 -22.71
CA ILE A 18 -14.15 -4.10 -22.66
C ILE A 18 -14.85 -4.21 -21.30
N PRO A 19 -15.13 -5.41 -20.74
CA PRO A 19 -15.78 -5.51 -19.44
C PRO A 19 -14.88 -5.04 -18.29
N LEU A 20 -13.55 -5.18 -18.41
CA LEU A 20 -12.61 -4.65 -17.43
C LEU A 20 -12.66 -3.11 -17.39
N LEU A 21 -12.60 -2.48 -18.55
CA LEU A 21 -12.71 -1.03 -18.69
C LEU A 21 -14.09 -0.53 -18.28
N ALA A 22 -15.16 -1.22 -18.67
CA ALA A 22 -16.53 -0.88 -18.26
C ALA A 22 -16.69 -0.97 -16.74
N ARG A 23 -16.14 -2.00 -16.08
CA ARG A 23 -16.12 -2.10 -14.61
C ARG A 23 -15.32 -0.98 -13.96
N ALA A 24 -14.15 -0.65 -14.52
CA ALA A 24 -13.32 0.44 -14.00
C ALA A 24 -14.07 1.78 -14.10
N LEU A 25 -14.63 2.10 -15.28
CA LEU A 25 -15.41 3.31 -15.51
C LEU A 25 -16.68 3.36 -14.66
N TYR A 26 -17.40 2.25 -14.55
CA TYR A 26 -18.61 2.14 -13.72
C TYR A 26 -18.29 2.40 -12.24
N ARG A 27 -17.21 1.82 -11.71
CA ARG A 27 -16.77 2.07 -10.33
C ARG A 27 -16.42 3.54 -10.10
N THR A 28 -15.69 4.14 -11.02
CA THR A 28 -15.33 5.57 -10.93
C THR A 28 -16.57 6.47 -11.08
N TRP A 29 -17.55 6.08 -11.88
CA TRP A 29 -18.77 6.88 -12.12
C TRP A 29 -19.79 6.79 -10.99
N THR A 30 -19.94 5.62 -10.36
CA THR A 30 -20.87 5.39 -9.25
C THR A 30 -20.30 5.74 -7.87
N SER A 31 -19.06 6.23 -7.83
CA SER A 31 -18.38 6.63 -6.61
C SER A 31 -18.99 7.90 -6.02
N LEU A 32 -19.53 7.80 -4.80
CA LEU A 32 -20.00 8.94 -4.01
C LEU A 32 -18.86 9.88 -3.58
N VAL A 33 -17.63 9.37 -3.55
CA VAL A 33 -16.43 10.15 -3.17
C VAL A 33 -16.11 11.24 -4.20
N ARG A 34 -16.66 11.15 -5.41
CA ARG A 34 -16.49 12.15 -6.48
C ARG A 34 -17.01 13.54 -6.12
N PHE A 35 -17.97 13.65 -5.19
CA PHE A 35 -18.55 14.94 -4.79
C PHE A 35 -17.71 15.71 -3.77
N ILE A 36 -16.60 15.13 -3.31
CA ILE A 36 -15.68 15.77 -2.37
C ILE A 36 -14.64 16.57 -3.16
N ASP A 37 -14.31 17.77 -2.66
CA ASP A 37 -13.31 18.63 -3.27
C ASP A 37 -11.92 17.95 -3.32
N GLY A 38 -11.17 18.23 -4.38
CA GLY A 38 -9.88 17.60 -4.64
C GLY A 38 -9.06 18.36 -5.68
N PRO A 39 -7.74 18.07 -5.78
CA PRO A 39 -6.88 18.66 -6.79
C PRO A 39 -7.38 18.36 -8.21
N ALA A 40 -7.42 19.41 -9.02
CA ALA A 40 -7.71 19.31 -10.44
C ALA A 40 -6.54 18.68 -11.21
N SER A 41 -6.84 18.09 -12.37
CA SER A 41 -5.86 17.53 -13.34
C SER A 41 -4.99 16.38 -12.83
N ALA A 42 -5.56 15.18 -12.80
CA ALA A 42 -4.78 13.95 -12.59
C ALA A 42 -4.27 13.38 -13.91
N ASN A 43 -3.08 12.80 -13.91
CA ASN A 43 -2.63 11.97 -15.03
C ASN A 43 -3.56 10.76 -15.17
N VAL A 44 -3.94 10.39 -16.40
CA VAL A 44 -4.90 9.29 -16.62
C VAL A 44 -4.36 7.94 -16.10
N VAL A 45 -3.06 7.70 -16.27
CA VAL A 45 -2.42 6.42 -15.91
C VAL A 45 -2.05 6.35 -14.43
N PHE A 46 -1.35 7.35 -13.92
CA PHE A 46 -0.80 7.34 -12.56
C PHE A 46 -1.60 8.18 -11.56
N GLY A 47 -2.60 8.93 -12.02
CA GLY A 47 -3.34 9.87 -11.18
C GLY A 47 -2.43 10.93 -10.57
N HIS A 48 -2.60 11.14 -9.26
CA HIS A 48 -1.83 12.03 -8.40
C HIS A 48 -0.71 11.31 -7.66
N SER A 49 -0.54 9.99 -7.84
CA SER A 49 0.42 9.21 -7.05
C SER A 49 1.86 9.63 -7.29
N ILE A 50 2.20 10.06 -8.52
CA ILE A 50 3.54 10.57 -8.85
C ILE A 50 3.81 11.85 -8.07
N VAL A 51 2.88 12.80 -8.08
CA VAL A 51 3.05 14.09 -7.39
C VAL A 51 3.20 13.89 -5.88
N LEU A 52 2.40 12.98 -5.31
CA LEU A 52 2.50 12.63 -3.89
C LEU A 52 3.81 11.91 -3.52
N SER A 53 4.40 11.16 -4.47
CA SER A 53 5.67 10.44 -4.27
C SER A 53 6.88 11.36 -4.40
N ASP A 54 6.86 12.27 -5.37
CA ASP A 54 8.00 13.15 -5.69
C ASP A 54 8.07 14.35 -4.74
N ILE A 55 6.91 14.84 -4.28
CA ILE A 55 6.81 16.03 -3.43
C ILE A 55 6.16 15.63 -2.10
N PRO A 56 6.96 15.34 -1.05
CA PRO A 56 6.43 14.88 0.23
C PRO A 56 5.52 15.93 0.91
N GLU A 57 5.75 17.22 0.64
CA GLU A 57 4.95 18.32 1.18
C GLU A 57 3.59 18.51 0.49
N GLN A 58 3.38 17.90 -0.69
CA GLN A 58 2.18 18.15 -1.50
C GLN A 58 0.92 17.71 -0.77
N GLY A 59 0.98 16.57 -0.07
CA GLY A 59 -0.14 16.08 0.73
C GLY A 59 -0.56 17.08 1.81
N ASP A 60 0.41 17.74 2.44
CA ASP A 60 0.16 18.78 3.44
C ASP A 60 -0.40 20.06 2.83
N GLN A 61 0.05 20.44 1.64
CA GLN A 61 -0.51 21.58 0.91
C GLN A 61 -1.96 21.33 0.51
N TRP A 62 -2.29 20.14 0.02
CA TRP A 62 -3.67 19.75 -0.30
C TRP A 62 -4.55 19.68 0.93
N ARG A 63 -4.03 19.18 2.05
CA ARG A 63 -4.72 19.21 3.34
C ARG A 63 -5.03 20.64 3.80
N LYS A 64 -4.09 21.58 3.66
CA LYS A 64 -4.33 23.00 3.98
C LYS A 64 -5.38 23.63 3.06
N ARG A 65 -5.45 23.20 1.80
CA ARG A 65 -6.32 23.80 0.78
C ARG A 65 -7.74 23.24 0.76
N TYR A 66 -7.89 21.92 0.88
CA TYR A 66 -9.16 21.21 0.78
C TYR A 66 -9.68 20.74 2.15
N GLY A 67 -8.86 20.86 3.20
CA GLY A 67 -9.22 20.52 4.57
C GLY A 67 -8.85 19.10 4.97
N ALA A 68 -9.49 18.62 6.05
CA ALA A 68 -9.15 17.34 6.67
C ALA A 68 -9.48 16.12 5.80
N THR A 69 -10.43 16.26 4.87
CA THR A 69 -10.88 15.18 3.98
C THR A 69 -10.97 15.73 2.56
N PHE A 70 -10.27 15.10 1.64
CA PHE A 70 -10.25 15.48 0.22
C PHE A 70 -10.17 14.24 -0.67
N MET A 71 -10.66 14.36 -1.90
CA MET A 71 -10.57 13.31 -2.90
C MET A 71 -9.30 13.50 -3.72
N ALA A 72 -8.54 12.43 -3.94
CA ALA A 72 -7.48 12.39 -4.94
C ALA A 72 -7.77 11.28 -5.95
N LYS A 73 -7.04 11.34 -7.06
CA LYS A 73 -7.07 10.28 -8.08
C LYS A 73 -5.87 9.37 -7.90
N GLY A 74 -6.10 8.09 -7.67
CA GLY A 74 -5.10 7.05 -7.75
C GLY A 74 -4.82 6.62 -9.20
N GLN A 75 -4.13 5.49 -9.34
CA GLN A 75 -3.83 4.89 -10.64
C GLN A 75 -5.12 4.61 -11.44
N PHE A 76 -5.07 4.77 -12.76
CA PHE A 76 -6.21 4.60 -13.67
C PHE A 76 -7.44 5.44 -13.31
N LEU A 77 -7.23 6.65 -12.77
CA LEU A 77 -8.28 7.57 -12.32
C LEU A 77 -9.22 6.97 -11.26
N ALA A 78 -8.75 5.98 -10.49
CA ALA A 78 -9.47 5.48 -9.34
C ALA A 78 -9.69 6.62 -8.32
N ASP A 79 -10.89 6.72 -7.77
CA ASP A 79 -11.16 7.67 -6.69
C ASP A 79 -10.53 7.16 -5.40
N ASP A 80 -9.68 7.98 -4.80
CA ASP A 80 -9.03 7.71 -3.52
C ASP A 80 -9.42 8.79 -2.51
N LEU A 81 -9.82 8.37 -1.32
CA LEU A 81 -10.27 9.29 -0.26
C LEU A 81 -9.14 9.48 0.73
N HIS A 82 -8.61 10.69 0.79
CA HIS A 82 -7.65 11.07 1.83
C HIS A 82 -8.39 11.71 2.98
N THR A 83 -8.28 11.12 4.16
CA THR A 83 -8.85 11.69 5.39
C THR A 83 -7.83 11.69 6.51
N THR A 84 -7.82 12.79 7.25
CA THR A 84 -7.02 13.01 8.46
C THR A 84 -7.90 13.13 9.71
N ASP A 85 -9.22 12.97 9.56
CA ASP A 85 -10.13 12.94 10.71
C ASP A 85 -9.96 11.63 11.50
N LEU A 86 -9.57 11.76 12.77
CA LEU A 86 -9.36 10.64 13.67
C LEU A 86 -10.62 9.79 13.85
N LYS A 87 -11.82 10.38 13.77
CA LYS A 87 -13.09 9.62 13.86
C LYS A 87 -13.28 8.72 12.65
N ALA A 88 -13.06 9.27 11.45
CA ALA A 88 -13.15 8.51 10.20
C ALA A 88 -12.08 7.41 10.16
N VAL A 89 -10.83 7.73 10.50
CA VAL A 89 -9.72 6.76 10.54
C VAL A 89 -10.01 5.65 11.55
N GLY A 90 -10.46 5.99 12.76
CA GLY A 90 -10.83 5.02 13.79
C GLY A 90 -11.95 4.09 13.33
N HIS A 91 -12.97 4.62 12.64
CA HIS A 91 -14.05 3.82 12.07
C HIS A 91 -13.54 2.85 10.99
N VAL A 92 -12.74 3.34 10.04
CA VAL A 92 -12.20 2.52 8.93
C VAL A 92 -11.29 1.42 9.47
N LEU A 93 -10.37 1.75 10.37
CA LEU A 93 -9.43 0.79 10.95
C LEU A 93 -10.11 -0.21 11.90
N GLY A 94 -11.22 0.17 12.53
CA GLY A 94 -12.00 -0.71 13.41
C GLY A 94 -12.84 -1.75 12.66
N HIS A 95 -13.23 -1.49 11.42
CA HIS A 95 -14.16 -2.32 10.65
C HIS A 95 -13.47 -3.04 9.47
N ALA A 96 -12.47 -3.87 9.76
CA ALA A 96 -11.69 -4.58 8.75
C ALA A 96 -12.51 -5.58 7.88
N SER A 97 -13.71 -5.98 8.30
CA SER A 97 -14.63 -6.80 7.50
C SER A 97 -15.33 -6.01 6.39
N VAL A 98 -15.53 -4.71 6.60
CA VAL A 98 -16.19 -3.82 5.64
C VAL A 98 -15.15 -3.17 4.74
N TYR A 99 -14.07 -2.66 5.33
CA TYR A 99 -12.96 -2.01 4.62
C TYR A 99 -11.82 -3.00 4.43
N SER A 100 -11.90 -3.82 3.38
CA SER A 100 -10.83 -4.73 3.01
C SER A 100 -9.71 -4.00 2.25
N ARG A 101 -8.48 -4.46 2.45
CA ARG A 101 -7.32 -3.96 1.69
C ARG A 101 -7.46 -4.34 0.21
N THR A 102 -7.00 -3.46 -0.67
CA THR A 102 -7.07 -3.68 -2.12
C THR A 102 -6.34 -4.97 -2.52
N PRO A 103 -6.94 -5.84 -3.36
CA PRO A 103 -6.30 -7.08 -3.82
C PRO A 103 -4.94 -6.87 -4.49
N ALA A 104 -4.78 -5.75 -5.21
CA ALA A 104 -3.51 -5.37 -5.82
C ALA A 104 -2.39 -5.20 -4.78
N PHE A 105 -2.69 -4.53 -3.66
CA PHE A 105 -1.74 -4.33 -2.57
C PHE A 105 -1.36 -5.67 -1.90
N LEU A 106 -2.34 -6.54 -1.67
CA LEU A 106 -2.08 -7.87 -1.09
C LEU A 106 -1.27 -8.76 -2.04
N GLY A 107 -1.54 -8.73 -3.35
CA GLY A 107 -0.78 -9.46 -4.36
C GLY A 107 0.67 -8.98 -4.48
N SER A 108 0.91 -7.67 -4.36
CA SER A 108 2.26 -7.12 -4.29
C SER A 108 3.00 -7.59 -3.04
N LEU A 109 2.34 -7.59 -1.88
CA LEU A 109 2.92 -8.11 -0.64
C LEU A 109 3.23 -9.61 -0.72
N ASP A 110 2.33 -10.41 -1.29
CA ASP A 110 2.53 -11.84 -1.52
C ASP A 110 3.75 -12.11 -2.40
N ARG A 111 4.02 -11.25 -3.38
CA ARG A 111 5.17 -11.42 -4.28
C ARG A 111 6.50 -11.09 -3.62
N ILE A 112 6.52 -10.15 -2.68
CA ILE A 112 7.74 -9.69 -2.01
C ILE A 112 8.05 -10.58 -0.78
N LEU A 113 7.04 -10.85 0.04
CA LEU A 113 7.19 -11.50 1.35
C LEU A 113 6.68 -12.94 1.37
N GLY A 114 6.03 -13.40 0.30
CA GLY A 114 5.27 -14.63 0.29
C GLY A 114 3.93 -14.50 1.01
N LYS A 115 3.14 -15.58 0.98
CA LYS A 115 1.89 -15.67 1.73
C LYS A 115 2.16 -15.67 3.22
N GLY A 116 1.74 -14.62 3.91
CA GLY A 116 2.07 -14.42 5.32
C GLY A 116 1.16 -13.42 6.02
N LEU A 117 1.57 -13.00 7.22
CA LEU A 117 0.78 -12.14 8.11
C LEU A 117 0.29 -10.85 7.45
N LEU A 118 1.08 -10.29 6.54
CA LEU A 118 0.74 -9.01 5.90
C LEU A 118 -0.23 -9.14 4.72
N SER A 119 -0.31 -10.32 4.11
CA SER A 119 -1.13 -10.56 2.93
C SER A 119 -2.46 -11.27 3.21
N VAL A 120 -2.57 -11.99 4.33
CA VAL A 120 -3.84 -12.58 4.74
C VAL A 120 -4.78 -11.54 5.38
N SER A 121 -6.08 -11.67 5.13
CA SER A 121 -7.13 -10.83 5.72
C SER A 121 -7.98 -11.62 6.72
N LEU A 122 -8.61 -10.92 7.67
CA LEU A 122 -9.62 -11.46 8.61
C LEU A 122 -9.14 -12.63 9.51
N ASP A 123 -9.81 -13.78 9.47
CA ASP A 123 -9.61 -14.88 10.42
C ASP A 123 -8.20 -15.50 10.37
N PRO A 124 -7.63 -15.80 9.19
CA PRO A 124 -6.23 -16.20 9.08
C PRO A 124 -5.27 -15.18 9.71
N HIS A 125 -5.50 -13.88 9.48
CA HIS A 125 -4.71 -12.81 10.08
C HIS A 125 -4.82 -12.82 11.61
N ARG A 126 -6.04 -12.96 12.14
CA ARG A 126 -6.30 -13.04 13.60
C ARG A 126 -5.59 -14.23 14.23
N ARG A 127 -5.63 -15.40 13.57
CA ARG A 127 -4.94 -16.62 14.05
C ARG A 127 -3.43 -16.43 14.08
N GLN A 128 -2.84 -15.93 13.00
CA GLN A 128 -1.39 -15.71 12.93
C GLN A 128 -0.93 -14.66 13.95
N ARG A 129 -1.69 -13.55 14.11
CA ARG A 129 -1.39 -12.54 15.12
C ARG A 129 -1.45 -13.10 16.54
N ARG A 130 -2.38 -14.01 16.83
CA ARG A 130 -2.46 -14.68 18.14
C ARG A 130 -1.23 -15.51 18.46
N ILE A 131 -0.69 -16.22 17.46
CA ILE A 131 0.53 -17.04 17.60
C ILE A 131 1.76 -16.14 17.76
N LEU A 132 1.79 -14.99 17.07
CA LEU A 132 2.93 -14.08 17.02
C LEU A 132 3.01 -13.15 18.24
N ASN A 133 1.89 -12.64 18.75
CA ASN A 133 1.84 -11.65 19.84
C ASN A 133 2.67 -12.02 21.09
N PRO A 134 2.75 -13.28 21.55
CA PRO A 134 3.58 -13.65 22.71
C PRO A 134 5.08 -13.33 22.54
N ALA A 135 5.61 -13.37 21.31
CA ALA A 135 6.99 -13.01 21.03
C ALA A 135 7.27 -11.50 21.23
N PHE A 136 6.22 -10.67 21.15
CA PHE A 136 6.28 -9.21 21.33
C PHE A 136 5.86 -8.78 22.75
N ASN A 137 5.95 -9.67 23.73
CA ASN A 137 5.77 -9.29 25.14
C ASN A 137 6.94 -8.42 25.63
N LEU A 138 6.70 -7.51 26.57
CA LEU A 138 7.69 -6.59 27.13
C LEU A 138 8.97 -7.31 27.61
N GLN A 139 8.81 -8.47 28.25
CA GLN A 139 9.94 -9.29 28.69
C GLN A 139 10.80 -9.79 27.53
N ARG A 140 10.17 -10.22 26.42
CA ARG A 140 10.87 -10.68 25.22
C ARG A 140 11.53 -9.52 24.48
N ILE A 141 10.89 -8.36 24.44
CA ILE A 141 11.44 -7.14 23.85
C ILE A 141 12.72 -6.71 24.58
N ARG A 142 12.74 -6.76 25.92
CA ARG A 142 13.95 -6.43 26.70
C ARG A 142 15.12 -7.35 26.36
N LEU A 143 14.88 -8.66 26.31
CA LEU A 143 15.89 -9.64 25.94
C LEU A 143 16.41 -9.41 24.51
N MET A 144 15.51 -9.16 23.56
CA MET A 144 15.89 -8.84 22.18
C MET A 144 16.73 -7.56 22.10
N ASN A 145 16.40 -6.54 22.90
CA ASN A 145 17.15 -5.29 22.95
C ASN A 145 18.59 -5.50 23.47
N GLU A 146 18.78 -6.31 24.51
CA GLU A 146 20.13 -6.65 25.02
C GLU A 146 20.99 -7.32 23.94
N ILE A 147 20.44 -8.30 23.23
CA ILE A 147 21.12 -8.99 22.12
C ILE A 147 21.45 -8.00 21.00
N PHE A 148 20.49 -7.16 20.64
CA PHE A 148 20.67 -6.17 19.58
C PHE A 148 21.80 -5.18 19.92
N MET A 149 21.80 -4.63 21.14
CA MET A 149 22.83 -3.70 21.59
C MET A 149 24.21 -4.35 21.65
N ASN A 150 24.29 -5.60 22.13
CA ASN A 150 25.55 -6.33 22.16
C ASN A 150 26.11 -6.55 20.74
N ASN A 151 25.28 -7.00 19.80
CA ASN A 151 25.70 -7.20 18.41
C ASN A 151 26.05 -5.88 17.71
N ALA A 152 25.34 -4.79 17.99
CA ALA A 152 25.67 -3.47 17.44
C ALA A 152 27.04 -2.98 17.92
N ILE A 153 27.36 -3.17 19.20
CA ILE A 153 28.68 -2.84 19.76
C ILE A 153 29.75 -3.72 19.10
N LEU A 154 29.51 -5.02 18.97
CA LEU A 154 30.46 -5.95 18.34
C LEU A 154 30.76 -5.55 16.89
N VAL A 155 29.73 -5.30 16.07
CA VAL A 155 29.90 -4.85 14.68
C VAL A 155 30.60 -3.49 14.61
N GLY A 156 30.30 -2.58 15.55
CA GLY A 156 30.98 -1.29 15.65
C GLY A 156 32.46 -1.45 15.97
N LEU A 157 32.82 -2.32 16.92
CA LEU A 157 34.22 -2.61 17.27
C LEU A 157 34.96 -3.30 16.13
N ASP A 158 34.32 -4.22 15.42
CA ASP A 158 34.90 -4.90 14.25
C ASP A 158 35.14 -3.91 13.10
N SER A 159 34.19 -3.01 12.85
CA SER A 159 34.35 -1.91 11.88
C SER A 159 35.50 -0.97 12.27
N MET A 160 35.66 -0.67 13.56
CA MET A 160 36.78 0.13 14.06
C MET A 160 38.12 -0.60 13.96
N ALA A 161 38.15 -1.91 14.16
CA ALA A 161 39.35 -2.73 13.98
C ALA A 161 39.81 -2.74 12.50
N VAL A 162 38.87 -2.84 11.56
CA VAL A 162 39.13 -2.69 10.11
C VAL A 162 39.63 -1.28 9.78
N LEU A 163 39.02 -0.22 10.32
CA LEU A 163 39.45 1.16 10.07
C LEU A 163 40.82 1.50 10.67
N CYS A 164 41.19 0.87 11.80
CA CYS A 164 42.51 1.01 12.41
C CYS A 164 43.61 0.18 11.72
N GLY A 165 43.32 -0.43 10.57
CA GLY A 165 44.32 -1.15 9.76
C GLY A 165 44.77 -2.47 10.35
N ARG A 166 43.94 -3.10 11.20
CA ARG A 166 44.19 -4.46 11.69
C ARG A 166 43.66 -5.46 10.67
N ASP A 167 44.33 -5.53 9.53
CA ASP A 167 44.29 -6.73 8.69
C ASP A 167 45.05 -7.84 9.42
N TYR A 168 44.42 -9.01 9.48
CA TYR A 168 44.80 -10.29 10.11
C TYR A 168 46.30 -10.58 10.26
#